data_AF-A0A9N9HU77-F1
#
_entry.id   AF-A0A9N9HU77-F1
#
_cell.length_a   1.000
_cell.length_b   1.000
_cell.length_c   1.000
_cell.angle_alpha   90.00
_cell.angle_beta   90.00
_cell.angle_gamma   90.00
#
_symmetry.space_group_name_H-M   'P 1'
#
loop_
_entity.id
_entity.type
_entity.pdbx_description
1 polymer ?
#
loop_
_entity_poly.entity_id
_entity_poly.type
_entity_poly.pdbx_seq_one_letter_code
_entity_poly.pdbx_strand_id
1 'polypeptide(L)' 'FFESIPGAINRSEDNSNGMSRTEITCAACDGHLGHVFKGEGYKHTPADERHCVNSISLKFNDETTE' A
#
# COMPACT_ATOMS: atom_id res chain seq x y z
N PHE A 1 7.63 -5.55 3.16
CA PHE A 1 6.65 -4.76 3.93
C PHE A 1 5.33 -5.49 3.85
N PHE A 2 4.77 -5.88 5.01
CA PHE A 2 3.53 -6.66 5.09
C PHE A 2 2.40 -5.90 5.79
N GLU A 3 2.73 -4.86 6.55
CA GLU A 3 1.76 -4.01 7.23
C GLU A 3 2.16 -2.55 7.14
N SER A 4 1.15 -1.68 7.06
CA SER A 4 1.27 -0.24 7.13
C SER A 4 1.11 0.23 8.57
N ILE A 5 1.78 1.33 8.96
CA ILE A 5 1.56 1.98 10.25
C ILE A 5 0.06 2.32 10.39
N PRO A 6 -0.60 1.93 11.51
CA PRO A 6 -2.01 2.21 11.71
C PRO A 6 -2.28 3.73 11.66
N GLY A 7 -3.21 4.15 10.81
CA GLY A 7 -3.58 5.55 10.62
C GLY A 7 -2.68 6.37 9.70
N ALA A 8 -1.61 5.80 9.13
CA ALA A 8 -0.74 6.52 8.19
C ALA A 8 -1.28 6.54 6.75
N ILE A 9 -2.11 5.56 6.39
CA ILE A 9 -2.67 5.42 5.03
C ILE A 9 -4.17 5.17 5.09
N ASN A 10 -4.89 5.75 4.12
CA ASN A 10 -6.27 5.41 3.83
C ASN A 10 -6.29 4.31 2.77
N ARG A 11 -7.22 3.36 2.93
CA ARG A 11 -7.43 2.24 1.99
C ARG A 11 -8.84 2.36 1.44
N SER A 12 -8.97 2.38 0.13
CA SER A 12 -10.26 2.44 -0.57
C SER A 12 -10.37 1.27 -1.54
N GLU A 13 -11.50 0.58 -1.58
CA GLU A 13 -11.70 -0.54 -2.50
C GLU A 13 -11.98 -0.02 -3.92
N ASP A 14 -11.06 -0.29 -4.84
CA ASP A 14 -11.20 -0.01 -6.26
C ASP A 14 -11.47 -1.30 -7.03
N ASN A 15 -12.73 -1.49 -7.42
CA ASN A 15 -13.17 -2.63 -8.23
C ASN A 15 -13.21 -2.31 -9.74
N SER A 16 -12.51 -1.26 -10.18
CA SER A 16 -12.48 -0.86 -11.59
C SER A 16 -11.77 -1.91 -12.46
N ASN A 17 -12.18 -2.00 -13.72
CA ASN A 17 -11.63 -2.92 -14.74
C ASN A 17 -11.74 -4.42 -14.41
N GLY A 18 -12.71 -4.82 -13.58
CA GLY A 18 -12.97 -6.24 -13.29
C GLY A 18 -11.93 -6.91 -12.39
N MET A 19 -11.09 -6.10 -11.72
CA MET A 19 -10.12 -6.55 -10.73
C MET A 19 -10.40 -5.86 -9.40
N SER A 20 -10.45 -6.63 -8.31
CA SER A 20 -10.57 -6.07 -6.96
C SER A 20 -9.19 -5.59 -6.48
N ARG A 21 -8.98 -4.29 -6.56
CA ARG A 21 -7.79 -3.59 -6.08
C ARG A 21 -8.17 -2.76 -4.85
N THR A 22 -7.19 -2.40 -4.05
CA THR A 22 -7.38 -1.46 -2.94
C THR A 22 -6.48 -0.28 -3.17
N GLU A 23 -7.03 0.87 -3.52
CA GLU A 23 -6.27 2.13 -3.61
C GLU A 23 -5.74 2.52 -2.22
N ILE A 24 -4.52 3.03 -2.19
CA ILE A 24 -3.89 3.58 -0.99
C ILE A 24 -3.63 5.06 -1.20
N THR A 25 -4.13 5.88 -0.27
CA THR A 25 -3.83 7.31 -0.20
C THR A 25 -3.18 7.66 1.13
N CYS A 26 -2.44 8.77 1.16
CA CYS A 26 -1.83 9.28 2.39
C CYS A 26 -2.90 9.85 3.31
N ALA A 27 -2.98 9.40 4.55
CA ALA A 27 -3.98 9.91 5.49
C ALA A 27 -3.73 11.38 5.91
N ALA A 28 -2.51 11.90 5.71
CA ALA A 28 -2.14 13.26 6.09
C ALA A 28 -2.34 14.30 4.97
N CYS A 29 -2.28 13.89 3.70
CA CYS A 29 -2.38 14.83 2.57
C CYS A 29 -3.34 14.38 1.46
N ASP A 30 -4.03 13.25 1.63
CA ASP A 30 -4.89 12.60 0.62
C ASP A 30 -4.20 12.34 -0.73
N GLY A 31 -2.86 12.42 -0.77
CA GLY A 31 -2.07 12.15 -1.97
C GLY A 31 -2.12 10.68 -2.35
N HIS A 32 -2.24 10.39 -3.65
CA HIS A 32 -2.22 9.03 -4.17
C HIS A 32 -0.84 8.37 -3.94
N LEU A 33 -0.83 7.26 -3.20
CA LEU A 33 0.38 6.48 -2.93
C LEU A 33 0.51 5.31 -3.91
N GLY A 34 -0.60 4.64 -4.21
CA GLY A 34 -0.62 3.51 -5.14
C GLY A 34 -1.77 2.55 -4.87
N HIS A 35 -1.53 1.26 -5.06
CA HIS A 35 -2.55 0.22 -4.92
C HIS A 35 -2.01 -1.01 -4.17
N VAL A 36 -2.85 -1.63 -3.35
CA VAL A 36 -2.71 -3.00 -2.86
C VAL A 36 -3.52 -3.93 -3.75
N PHE A 37 -2.90 -5.02 -4.15
CA PHE A 37 -3.56 -6.14 -4.83
C PHE A 37 -3.63 -7.29 -3.84
N LYS A 38 -4.80 -7.93 -3.70
CA LYS A 38 -4.99 -9.13 -2.88
C LYS A 38 -5.42 -10.28 -3.77
N GLY A 39 -5.02 -11.51 -3.45
CA GLY A 39 -5.45 -12.68 -4.22
C GLY A 39 -4.60 -12.97 -5.46
N GLU A 40 -3.37 -12.44 -5.55
CA GLU A 40 -2.42 -12.78 -6.62
C GLU A 40 -1.78 -14.18 -6.44
N GLY A 41 -2.02 -14.85 -5.31
CA GLY A 41 -1.53 -16.22 -5.10
C GLY A 41 -0.07 -16.28 -4.66
N TYR A 42 0.41 -15.27 -3.94
CA TYR A 42 1.63 -15.31 -3.16
C TYR A 42 1.50 -16.30 -1.99
N LYS A 43 1.68 -17.58 -2.31
CA LYS A 43 1.66 -18.72 -1.36
C LYS A 43 2.63 -18.59 -0.18
N HIS A 44 3.56 -17.64 -0.22
CA HIS A 44 4.59 -17.42 0.80
C HIS A 44 4.26 -16.30 1.80
N THR A 45 3.12 -15.63 1.65
CA THR A 45 2.74 -14.51 2.52
C THR A 45 1.34 -14.73 3.08
N PRO A 46 1.13 -14.72 4.40
CA PRO A 46 -0.15 -15.03 5.02
C PRO A 46 -1.27 -14.06 4.64
N ALA A 47 -0.93 -12.84 4.19
CA ALA A 47 -1.89 -11.83 3.77
C ALA A 47 -2.23 -11.86 2.27
N ASP A 48 -1.40 -12.51 1.44
CA ASP A 48 -1.53 -12.52 -0.03
C ASP A 48 -1.68 -11.10 -0.65
N GLU A 49 -1.04 -10.10 -0.03
CA GLU A 49 -1.14 -8.69 -0.41
C GLU A 49 0.15 -8.20 -1.09
N ARG A 50 0.02 -7.59 -2.26
CA ARG A 50 1.10 -6.89 -2.96
C ARG A 50 0.87 -5.38 -2.91
N HIS A 51 1.76 -4.68 -2.22
CA HIS A 51 1.73 -3.22 -2.10
C HIS A 51 2.57 -2.61 -3.23
N CYS A 52 1.91 -2.00 -4.21
CA CYS A 52 2.56 -1.24 -5.28
C CYS A 52 2.44 0.25 -4.96
N VAL A 53 3.51 0.81 -4.39
CA VAL A 53 3.59 2.23 -4.01
C VAL A 53 4.53 2.94 -4.97
N ASN A 54 4.13 4.12 -5.45
CA ASN A 54 4.96 4.91 -6.34
C ASN A 54 6.18 5.46 -5.59
N SER A 55 7.37 5.31 -6.20
CA SER A 55 8.62 5.81 -5.63
C SER A 55 8.63 7.33 -5.45
N ILE A 56 7.95 8.08 -6.32
CA ILE A 56 7.80 9.55 -6.19
C ILE A 56 7.02 9.95 -4.94
N SER A 57 6.18 9.06 -4.41
CA SER A 57 5.39 9.28 -3.21
C SER A 57 6.13 8.86 -1.92
N LEU A 58 7.38 8.39 -2.04
CA LEU A 58 8.20 7.94 -0.92
C LEU A 58 9.34 8.91 -0.67
N LYS A 59 9.45 9.38 0.57
CA LYS A 59 10.64 10.06 1.08
C LYS A 59 11.23 9.21 2.19
N PHE A 60 12.40 8.62 1.94
CA PHE A 60 13.14 7.89 2.95
C PHE A 60 13.84 8.92 3.86
N ASN A 61 13.58 8.83 5.16
CA ASN A 61 14.45 9.44 6.15
C ASN A 61 15.49 8.39 6.56
N ASP A 62 16.76 8.75 6.50
CA ASP A 62 17.85 8.00 7.14
C ASP A 62 17.67 8.11 8.65
N GLU A 63 16.81 7.26 9.22
CA GLU A 63 16.82 7.05 10.67
C GLU A 63 17.89 5.99 10.98
N THR A 64 19.13 6.46 11.03
CA THR A 64 20.22 5.77 11.71
C THR A 64 19.97 5.89 13.20
N THR A 65 19.15 5.01 13.75
CA THR A 65 19.09 4.84 15.20
C THR A 65 19.99 3.66 15.54
N GLU A 66 21.16 3.97 16.09
CA GLU A 66 22.09 3.04 16.75
C GLU A 66 21.42 2.26 17.89
#